data_AF-A0A9C7SE97-F1
#
_entry.id   AF-A0A9C7SE97-F1
#
_cell.length_a   1.000
_cell.length_b   1.000
_cell.length_c   1.000
_cell.angle_alpha   90.00
_cell.angle_beta   90.00
_cell.angle_gamma   90.00
#
_symmetry.space_group_name_H-M   'P 1'
#
loop_
_entity.id
_entity.type
_entity.pdbx_description
1 polymer ?
#
loop_
_entity_poly.entity_id
_entity_poly.type
_entity_poly.pdbx_seq_one_letter_code
_entity_poly.pdbx_strand_id
1 'polypeptide(L)'
;MLMPSWVFPAAEIGKEVSKMGEWWRIANGPATWLGGFILAGLASLGAYLMYRKAYKVGLEIGLPEEKLREAIRASAITVIGPSSAIVVGMLAIIVSLSPGVAWLRESAGIGSIMYELATASFGAQAAGESLGPGMSERGFMTALFVMSTACLPWLIGLIVFT
;
A
#
# COMPACT_ATOMS: atom_id res chain seq x y z
N MET A 1 23.80 15.12 33.27
CA MET A 1 22.61 15.67 32.58
C MET A 1 21.89 14.48 31.97
N LEU A 2 20.80 14.00 32.58
CA LEU A 2 20.05 12.84 32.12
C LEU A 2 19.19 13.26 30.92
N MET A 3 19.44 12.69 29.75
CA MET A 3 18.60 12.96 28.57
C MET A 3 17.17 12.45 28.81
N PRO A 4 16.14 13.17 28.34
CA PRO A 4 14.74 12.75 28.49
C PRO A 4 14.45 11.45 27.73
N SER A 5 13.56 10.60 28.27
CA SER A 5 13.17 9.29 27.69
C SER A 5 12.47 9.34 26.32
N TRP A 6 12.16 10.53 25.82
CA TRP A 6 11.58 10.76 24.48
C TRP A 6 12.62 11.21 23.45
N VAL A 7 13.86 11.43 23.87
CA VAL A 7 14.99 11.70 22.97
C VAL A 7 15.59 10.34 22.59
N PHE A 8 15.13 9.80 21.46
CA PHE A 8 15.72 8.57 20.89
C PHE A 8 17.21 8.83 20.57
N PRO A 9 18.15 8.12 21.20
CA PRO A 9 19.56 8.26 20.90
C PRO A 9 19.81 7.94 19.42
N ALA A 10 20.49 8.82 18.69
CA ALA A 10 20.88 8.56 17.30
C ALA A 10 21.69 7.24 17.15
N ALA A 11 22.30 6.77 18.23
CA ALA A 11 22.99 5.48 18.31
C ALA A 11 22.04 4.26 18.35
N GLU A 12 20.83 4.39 18.88
CA GLU A 12 19.79 3.34 18.83
C GLU A 12 19.16 3.26 17.44
N ILE A 13 18.88 4.42 16.83
CA ILE A 13 18.47 4.51 15.42
C ILE A 13 19.55 3.90 14.52
N GLY A 14 20.83 4.22 14.77
CA GLY A 14 21.96 3.64 14.05
C GLY A 14 22.10 2.12 14.23
N LYS A 15 21.74 1.59 15.41
CA LYS A 15 21.73 0.14 15.68
C LYS A 15 20.55 -0.57 15.03
N GLU A 16 19.35 0.03 15.00
CA GLU A 16 18.20 -0.48 14.25
C GLU A 16 18.47 -0.49 12.75
N VAL A 17 19.05 0.58 12.21
CA VAL A 17 19.48 0.66 10.80
C VAL A 17 20.61 -0.34 10.51
N SER A 18 21.50 -0.63 11.46
CA SER A 18 22.52 -1.68 11.28
C SER A 18 21.96 -3.11 11.33
N LYS A 19 20.79 -3.30 11.97
CA LYS A 19 20.05 -4.57 11.98
C LYS A 19 19.24 -4.80 10.72
N MET A 20 18.96 -3.75 9.95
CA MET A 20 18.34 -3.85 8.63
C MET A 20 19.32 -4.51 7.65
N GLY A 21 19.27 -5.85 7.60
CA GLY A 21 20.12 -6.68 6.76
C GLY A 21 19.84 -6.50 5.26
N GLU A 22 20.45 -7.37 4.45
CA GLU A 22 20.32 -7.46 2.99
C GLU A 22 18.87 -7.24 2.47
N TRP A 23 17.88 -7.74 3.22
CA TRP A 23 16.47 -7.66 2.88
C TRP A 23 15.94 -6.22 2.78
N TRP A 24 16.38 -5.27 3.61
CA TRP A 24 15.92 -3.88 3.56
C TRP A 24 16.42 -3.16 2.31
N ARG A 25 17.61 -3.53 1.83
CA ARG A 25 18.18 -3.05 0.56
C ARG A 25 17.38 -3.56 -0.62
N ILE A 26 16.94 -4.83 -0.56
CA ILE A 26 16.06 -5.41 -1.58
C ILE A 26 14.67 -4.75 -1.54
N ALA A 27 14.12 -4.54 -0.34
CA ALA A 27 12.82 -3.93 -0.11
C ALA A 27 12.74 -2.50 -0.68
N ASN A 28 13.81 -1.70 -0.55
CA ASN A 28 13.91 -0.35 -1.11
C ASN A 28 14.64 -0.29 -2.46
N GLY A 29 14.86 -1.45 -3.11
CA GLY A 29 15.52 -1.53 -4.39
C GLY A 29 14.71 -0.85 -5.51
N PRO A 30 15.37 -0.42 -6.61
CA PRO A 30 14.70 0.26 -7.72
C PRO A 30 13.60 -0.59 -8.36
N ALA A 31 13.73 -1.93 -8.34
CA ALA A 31 12.71 -2.83 -8.85
C ALA A 31 11.38 -2.72 -8.08
N THR A 32 11.42 -2.61 -6.74
CA THR A 32 10.21 -2.47 -5.90
C THR A 32 9.48 -1.16 -6.20
N TRP A 33 10.24 -0.06 -6.31
CA TRP A 33 9.69 1.26 -6.66
C TRP A 33 9.09 1.27 -8.06
N LEU A 34 9.82 0.77 -9.06
CA LEU A 34 9.34 0.68 -10.44
C LEU A 34 8.09 -0.19 -10.54
N GLY A 35 8.07 -1.33 -9.85
CA GLY A 35 6.89 -2.20 -9.77
C GLY A 35 5.68 -1.46 -9.21
N GLY A 36 5.86 -0.70 -8.12
CA GLY A 36 4.78 0.11 -7.55
C GLY A 36 4.29 1.20 -8.51
N PHE A 37 5.19 1.95 -9.15
CA PHE A 37 4.79 2.96 -10.15
C PHE A 37 4.02 2.37 -11.33
N ILE A 38 4.43 1.19 -11.82
CA ILE A 38 3.72 0.50 -12.91
C ILE A 38 2.30 0.11 -12.47
N LEU A 39 2.14 -0.47 -11.28
CA LEU A 39 0.84 -0.87 -10.75
C LEU A 39 -0.06 0.35 -10.51
N ALA A 40 0.47 1.41 -9.88
CA ALA A 40 -0.27 2.65 -9.66
C ALA A 40 -0.68 3.31 -10.99
N GLY A 41 0.19 3.27 -12.00
CA GLY A 41 -0.10 3.77 -13.35
C GLY A 41 -1.24 3.00 -14.02
N LEU A 42 -1.23 1.67 -13.92
CA LEU A 42 -2.28 0.82 -14.47
C LEU A 42 -3.63 1.07 -13.78
N ALA A 43 -3.63 1.14 -12.44
CA ALA A 43 -4.84 1.46 -11.66
C ALA A 43 -5.40 2.84 -12.00
N SER A 44 -4.52 3.85 -12.11
CA SER A 44 -4.90 5.22 -12.50
C SER A 44 -5.48 5.27 -13.91
N LEU A 45 -4.91 4.52 -14.86
CA LEU A 45 -5.45 4.39 -16.21
C LEU A 45 -6.84 3.74 -16.19
N GLY A 46 -7.02 2.66 -15.43
CA GLY A 46 -8.32 2.01 -15.24
C GLY A 46 -9.38 2.97 -14.70
N ALA A 47 -9.05 3.70 -13.63
CA ALA A 47 -9.92 4.71 -13.03
C ALA A 47 -10.30 5.82 -14.04
N TYR A 48 -9.33 6.31 -14.82
CA TYR A 48 -9.56 7.32 -15.85
C TYR A 48 -10.50 6.82 -16.96
N LEU A 49 -10.31 5.58 -17.43
CA LEU A 49 -11.17 4.98 -18.45
C LEU A 49 -12.60 4.79 -17.94
N MET A 50 -12.77 4.33 -16.70
CA MET A 50 -14.09 4.22 -16.06
C MET A 50 -14.76 5.57 -15.90
N TYR A 51 -14.03 6.58 -15.44
CA TYR A 51 -14.53 7.95 -15.33
C TYR A 51 -15.02 8.48 -16.70
N ARG A 52 -14.20 8.33 -17.75
CA ARG A 52 -14.56 8.78 -19.10
C ARG A 52 -15.81 8.07 -19.62
N LYS A 53 -15.93 6.76 -19.39
CA LYS A 53 -17.09 5.97 -19.79
C LYS A 53 -18.35 6.39 -19.02
N ALA A 54 -18.24 6.55 -17.69
CA ALA A 54 -19.35 7.00 -16.85
C ALA A 54 -19.84 8.40 -17.26
N TYR A 55 -18.92 9.32 -17.57
CA TYR A 55 -19.26 10.66 -18.02
C TYR A 55 -20.00 10.64 -19.37
N LYS A 56 -19.50 9.86 -20.35
CA LYS A 56 -20.14 9.72 -21.65
C LYS A 56 -21.54 9.11 -21.54
N VAL A 57 -21.67 8.01 -20.78
CA VAL A 57 -22.98 7.36 -20.54
C VAL A 57 -23.94 8.31 -19.84
N GLY A 58 -23.47 9.10 -18.87
CA GLY A 58 -24.26 10.12 -18.19
C GLY A 58 -24.87 11.15 -19.15
N LEU A 59 -24.12 11.60 -20.14
CA LEU A 59 -24.63 12.51 -21.17
C LEU A 59 -25.62 11.83 -22.12
N GLU A 60 -25.37 10.57 -22.51
CA GLU A 60 -26.26 9.80 -23.39
C GLU A 60 -27.62 9.51 -22.75
N ILE A 61 -27.68 9.31 -21.44
CA ILE A 61 -28.94 9.13 -20.69
C ILE A 61 -29.64 10.47 -20.36
N GLY A 62 -29.12 11.59 -20.85
CA GLY A 62 -29.73 12.91 -20.71
C GLY A 62 -29.48 13.60 -19.36
N LEU A 63 -28.45 13.23 -18.59
CA LEU A 63 -28.12 14.01 -17.38
C LEU A 63 -27.66 15.43 -17.78
N PRO A 64 -28.13 16.47 -17.06
CA PRO A 64 -27.61 17.82 -17.21
C PRO A 64 -26.12 17.86 -16.86
N GLU A 65 -25.35 18.60 -17.66
CA GLU A 65 -23.90 18.74 -17.43
C GLU A 65 -23.58 19.35 -16.05
N GLU A 66 -24.45 20.24 -15.54
CA GLU A 66 -24.34 20.78 -14.19
C GLU A 66 -24.41 19.70 -13.10
N LYS A 67 -25.28 18.70 -13.26
CA LYS A 67 -25.39 17.59 -12.29
C LYS A 67 -24.19 16.67 -12.34
N LEU A 68 -23.63 16.42 -13.53
CA LEU A 68 -22.36 15.69 -13.68
C LEU A 68 -21.20 16.43 -13.00
N ARG A 69 -21.09 17.75 -13.18
CA ARG A 69 -20.05 18.57 -12.55
C ARG A 69 -20.22 18.65 -11.04
N GLU A 70 -21.45 18.73 -10.55
CA GLU A 70 -21.78 18.68 -9.12
C GLU A 70 -21.36 17.33 -8.51
N ALA A 71 -21.67 16.22 -9.17
CA ALA A 71 -21.25 14.89 -8.75
C ALA A 71 -19.72 14.76 -8.68
N ILE A 72 -19.00 15.25 -9.70
CA ILE A 72 -17.52 15.25 -9.70
C ILE A 72 -16.96 16.05 -8.53
N ARG A 73 -17.50 17.25 -8.26
CA ARG A 73 -17.09 18.07 -7.11
C ARG A 73 -17.37 17.38 -5.79
N ALA A 74 -18.54 16.75 -5.66
CA ALA A 74 -18.88 15.99 -4.47
C ALA A 74 -17.89 14.82 -4.27
N SER A 75 -17.59 14.05 -5.32
CA SER A 75 -16.59 12.97 -5.27
C SER A 75 -15.19 13.48 -4.90
N ALA A 76 -14.79 14.65 -5.40
CA ALA A 76 -13.50 15.26 -5.08
C ALA A 76 -13.39 15.71 -3.62
N ILE A 77 -14.50 16.04 -2.97
CA ILE A 77 -14.52 16.39 -1.54
C ILE A 77 -14.58 15.12 -0.69
N THR A 78 -15.38 14.13 -1.08
CA THR A 78 -15.56 12.90 -0.29
C THR A 78 -14.31 12.03 -0.25
N VAL A 79 -13.45 12.07 -1.27
CA VAL A 79 -12.21 11.28 -1.33
C VAL A 79 -11.19 11.66 -0.25
N ILE A 80 -11.32 12.84 0.38
CA ILE A 80 -10.40 13.29 1.44
C ILE A 80 -10.43 12.32 2.64
N GLY A 81 -11.61 11.85 3.01
CA GLY A 81 -11.79 10.92 4.15
C GLY A 81 -11.05 9.60 3.93
N PRO A 82 -11.38 8.83 2.87
CA PRO A 82 -10.68 7.61 2.52
C PRO A 82 -9.17 7.80 2.32
N SER A 83 -8.75 8.89 1.67
CA SER A 83 -7.32 9.16 1.41
C SER A 83 -6.54 9.38 2.71
N SER A 84 -7.12 10.11 3.67
CA SER A 84 -6.47 10.36 4.96
C SER A 84 -6.29 9.07 5.77
N ALA A 85 -7.27 8.15 5.71
CA ALA A 85 -7.17 6.86 6.37
C ALA A 85 -6.05 5.99 5.77
N ILE A 86 -5.88 6.03 4.45
CA ILE A 86 -4.79 5.31 3.75
C ILE A 86 -3.42 5.83 4.18
N VAL A 87 -3.24 7.16 4.27
CA VAL A 87 -1.96 7.75 4.70
C VAL A 87 -1.54 7.26 6.10
N VAL A 88 -2.48 7.18 7.04
CA VAL A 88 -2.20 6.64 8.38
C VAL A 88 -1.83 5.16 8.31
N GLY A 89 -2.52 4.42 7.45
CA GLY A 89 -2.22 3.03 7.14
C GLY A 89 -0.80 2.77 6.65
N MET A 90 -0.35 3.60 5.70
CA MET A 90 0.98 3.51 5.11
C MET A 90 2.09 3.62 6.17
N LEU A 91 1.90 4.49 7.17
CA LEU A 91 2.88 4.64 8.25
C LEU A 91 3.10 3.33 9.01
N ALA A 92 2.06 2.53 9.20
CA ALA A 92 2.18 1.24 9.87
C ALA A 92 3.05 0.27 9.05
N ILE A 93 2.85 0.20 7.73
CA ILE A 93 3.64 -0.67 6.84
C ILE A 93 5.08 -0.16 6.71
N ILE A 94 5.29 1.16 6.68
CA ILE A 94 6.63 1.75 6.64
C ILE A 94 7.46 1.35 7.86
N VAL A 95 6.85 1.41 9.06
CA VAL A 95 7.52 1.04 10.31
C VAL A 95 7.78 -0.46 10.41
N SER A 96 6.85 -1.30 9.91
CA SER A 96 6.98 -2.76 10.01
C SER A 96 7.82 -3.41 8.90
N LEU A 97 7.88 -2.83 7.70
CA LEU A 97 8.50 -3.44 6.52
C LEU A 97 9.47 -2.51 5.82
N SER A 98 8.98 -1.56 5.01
CA SER A 98 9.80 -0.51 4.35
C SER A 98 8.91 0.45 3.55
N PRO A 99 9.42 1.65 3.22
CA PRO A 99 8.77 2.57 2.28
C PRO A 99 8.55 1.98 0.87
N GLY A 100 9.54 1.29 0.31
CA GLY A 100 9.42 0.69 -1.01
C GLY A 100 8.32 -0.37 -1.08
N VAL A 101 8.22 -1.22 -0.06
CA VAL A 101 7.16 -2.24 0.03
C VAL A 101 5.80 -1.60 0.30
N ALA A 102 5.72 -0.60 1.19
CA ALA A 102 4.48 0.14 1.40
C ALA A 102 3.95 0.73 0.07
N TRP A 103 4.83 1.32 -0.74
CA TRP A 103 4.47 1.85 -2.05
C TRP A 103 3.97 0.77 -3.01
N LEU A 104 4.69 -0.35 -3.14
CA LEU A 104 4.31 -1.46 -3.99
C LEU A 104 2.94 -2.04 -3.61
N ARG A 105 2.67 -2.16 -2.30
CA ARG A 105 1.44 -2.75 -1.77
C ARG A 105 0.24 -1.83 -1.92
N GLU A 106 0.38 -0.55 -1.59
CA GLU A 106 -0.68 0.44 -1.82
C GLU A 106 -1.02 0.59 -3.31
N SER A 107 -0.02 0.52 -4.17
CA SER A 107 -0.22 0.58 -5.63
C SER A 107 -1.00 -0.62 -6.18
N ALA A 108 -0.95 -1.77 -5.50
CA ALA A 108 -1.74 -2.94 -5.86
C ALA A 108 -3.22 -2.82 -5.44
N GLY A 109 -3.55 -1.88 -4.53
CA GLY A 109 -4.91 -1.43 -4.25
C GLY A 109 -5.87 -2.47 -3.66
N ILE A 110 -5.36 -3.52 -3.01
CA ILE A 110 -6.17 -4.66 -2.57
C ILE A 110 -5.97 -4.95 -1.09
N GLY A 111 -6.99 -4.62 -0.28
CA GLY A 111 -7.07 -4.99 1.13
C GLY A 111 -7.02 -3.79 2.09
N SER A 112 -7.46 -4.02 3.33
CA SER A 112 -7.29 -3.07 4.44
C SER A 112 -5.87 -3.20 5.00
N ILE A 113 -5.30 -2.12 5.57
CA ILE A 113 -3.99 -2.17 6.23
C ILE A 113 -3.93 -3.25 7.32
N MET A 114 -5.05 -3.49 8.02
CA MET A 114 -5.12 -4.56 9.02
C MET A 114 -4.94 -5.96 8.39
N TYR A 115 -5.42 -6.13 7.16
CA TYR A 115 -5.21 -7.35 6.39
C TYR A 115 -3.78 -7.49 5.89
N GLU A 116 -3.19 -6.39 5.39
CA GLU A 116 -1.79 -6.33 4.95
C GLU A 116 -0.82 -6.70 6.08
N LEU A 117 -0.99 -6.12 7.27
CA LEU A 117 -0.14 -6.40 8.42
C LEU A 117 -0.35 -7.82 8.96
N ALA A 118 -1.58 -8.32 8.94
CA ALA A 118 -1.87 -9.69 9.35
C ALA A 118 -1.20 -10.71 8.42
N THR A 119 -1.32 -10.52 7.10
CA THR A 119 -0.70 -11.41 6.11
C THR A 119 0.82 -11.33 6.12
N ALA A 120 1.40 -10.13 6.31
CA ALA A 120 2.83 -9.95 6.55
C ALA A 120 3.29 -10.72 7.79
N SER A 121 2.53 -10.64 8.89
CA SER A 121 2.82 -11.35 10.13
C SER A 121 2.68 -12.86 9.98
N PHE A 122 1.72 -13.35 9.20
CA PHE A 122 1.58 -14.79 8.92
C PHE A 122 2.73 -15.31 8.06
N GLY A 123 3.17 -14.55 7.06
CA GLY A 123 4.31 -14.96 6.23
C GLY A 123 5.64 -14.92 6.98
N ALA A 124 5.83 -13.96 7.88
CA ALA A 124 6.97 -13.94 8.81
C ALA A 124 6.98 -15.20 9.70
N GLN A 125 5.83 -15.49 10.32
CA GLN A 125 5.67 -16.66 11.20
C GLN A 125 5.85 -17.98 10.45
N ALA A 126 5.45 -18.05 9.18
CA ALA A 126 5.69 -19.21 8.33
C ALA A 126 7.19 -19.48 8.09
N ALA A 127 8.04 -18.45 8.17
CA ALA A 127 9.50 -18.59 8.15
C ALA A 127 10.13 -18.83 9.54
N GLY A 128 9.31 -18.92 10.60
CA GLY A 128 9.77 -19.05 11.99
C GLY A 128 10.22 -17.73 12.62
N GLU A 129 9.86 -16.60 12.03
CA GLU A 129 10.30 -15.26 12.43
C GLU A 129 9.12 -14.34 12.79
N SER A 130 9.39 -13.26 13.51
CA SER A 130 8.40 -12.21 13.78
C SER A 130 8.56 -11.06 12.79
N LEU A 131 7.45 -10.37 12.50
CA LEU A 131 7.47 -9.18 11.65
C LEU A 131 8.25 -8.05 12.34
N GLY A 132 9.26 -7.51 11.67
CA GLY A 132 10.02 -6.36 12.17
C GLY A 132 11.44 -6.26 11.62
N PRO A 133 12.22 -5.27 12.10
CA PRO A 133 13.52 -4.92 11.53
C PRO A 133 14.60 -6.01 11.68
N GLY A 134 14.41 -6.98 12.57
CA GLY A 134 15.34 -8.10 12.80
C GLY A 134 15.12 -9.33 11.93
N MET A 135 14.20 -9.26 10.96
CA MET A 135 13.87 -10.35 10.05
C MET A 135 15.04 -10.70 9.11
N SER A 136 15.13 -11.97 8.69
CA SER A 136 16.06 -12.44 7.67
C SER A 136 15.51 -12.21 6.26
N GLU A 137 16.37 -12.30 5.24
CA GLU A 137 15.92 -12.24 3.84
C GLU A 137 14.86 -13.30 3.51
N ARG A 138 14.99 -14.50 4.10
CA ARG A 138 14.02 -15.58 3.92
C ARG A 138 12.68 -15.24 4.55
N GLY A 139 12.69 -14.66 5.75
CA GLY A 139 11.48 -14.17 6.41
C GLY A 139 10.76 -13.10 5.58
N PHE A 140 11.53 -12.17 5.02
CA PHE A 140 11.01 -11.08 4.20
C PHE A 140 10.38 -11.57 2.90
N MET A 141 11.07 -12.46 2.17
CA MET A 141 10.55 -13.02 0.91
C MET A 141 9.28 -13.86 1.15
N THR A 142 9.23 -14.60 2.26
CA THR A 142 8.04 -15.39 2.63
C THR A 142 6.87 -14.47 3.00
N ALA A 143 7.12 -13.38 3.74
CA ALA A 143 6.14 -12.36 4.04
C ALA A 143 5.58 -11.71 2.76
N LEU A 144 6.44 -11.24 1.86
CA LEU A 144 6.02 -10.66 0.58
C LEU A 144 5.22 -11.63 -0.28
N PHE A 145 5.63 -12.91 -0.31
CA PHE A 145 4.93 -13.94 -1.07
C PHE A 145 3.51 -14.15 -0.52
N VAL A 146 3.36 -14.33 0.80
CA VAL A 146 2.06 -14.50 1.44
C VAL A 146 1.17 -13.29 1.21
N MET A 147 1.69 -12.07 1.42
CA MET A 147 0.97 -10.82 1.13
C MET A 147 0.50 -10.75 -0.34
N SER A 148 1.33 -11.19 -1.29
CA SER A 148 0.98 -11.18 -2.72
C SER A 148 -0.11 -12.21 -3.07
N THR A 149 0.02 -13.44 -2.58
CA THR A 149 -0.97 -14.50 -2.82
C THR A 149 -2.33 -14.21 -2.16
N ALA A 150 -2.31 -13.54 -1.01
CA ALA A 150 -3.49 -13.12 -0.26
C ALA A 150 -4.38 -12.14 -1.05
N CYS A 151 -3.82 -11.39 -2.02
CA CYS A 151 -4.57 -10.47 -2.87
C CYS A 151 -5.26 -11.13 -4.06
N LEU A 152 -4.91 -12.36 -4.43
CA LEU A 152 -5.45 -13.04 -5.61
C LEU A 152 -6.98 -13.20 -5.58
N PRO A 153 -7.63 -13.54 -4.45
CA PRO A 153 -9.10 -13.64 -4.40
C PRO A 153 -9.82 -12.35 -4.79
N TRP A 154 -9.25 -11.19 -4.45
CA TRP A 154 -9.83 -9.90 -4.80
C TRP A 154 -9.69 -9.58 -6.29
N LEU A 155 -8.57 -9.95 -6.92
CA LEU A 155 -8.40 -9.85 -8.37
C LEU A 155 -9.43 -10.71 -9.12
N ILE A 156 -9.68 -11.93 -8.63
CA ILE A 156 -10.72 -12.81 -9.19
C ILE A 156 -12.10 -12.16 -9.04
N GLY A 157 -12.40 -11.56 -7.88
CA GLY A 157 -13.63 -10.81 -7.66
C GLY A 157 -13.81 -9.67 -8.66
N LEU A 158 -12.77 -8.89 -8.92
CA LEU A 158 -12.82 -7.82 -9.92
C LEU A 158 -13.14 -8.35 -11.33
N ILE A 159 -12.55 -9.48 -11.74
CA ILE A 159 -12.80 -10.09 -13.06
C ILE A 159 -14.22 -10.64 -13.18
N VAL A 160 -14.78 -11.21 -12.11
CA VAL A 160 -16.11 -11.84 -12.14
C VAL A 160 -17.22 -10.78 -12.09
N PHE A 161 -17.01 -9.66 -11.39
CA PHE A 161 -18.04 -8.65 -11.13
C PHE A 161 -17.89 -7.35 -11.95
N THR A 162 -16.88 -7.21 -12.82
CA THR A 162 -16.68 -6.12 -13.79
C THR A 162 -17.02 -6.57 -15.20
#